data_AF-A0A7V9ZGX4-F1
#
_entry.id   AF-A0A7V9ZGX4-F1
#
_cell.length_a   1.000
_cell.length_b   1.000
_cell.length_c   1.000
_cell.angle_alpha   90.00
_cell.angle_beta   90.00
_cell.angle_gamma   90.00
#
_symmetry.space_group_name_H-M   'P 1'
#
loop_
_entity.id
_entity.type
_entity.pdbx_description
1 polymer ?
#
loop_
_entity_poly.entity_id
_entity_poly.type
_entity_poly.pdbx_seq_one_letter_code
_entity_poly.pdbx_strand_id
1 'polypeptide(L)' 'MPAGDAGEFAHVALRHGVAVLPGHLCSARGGHHDRLRLSFAYNPTGLGVGIRRLALAWADYRRHAH' A
#
# COMPACT_ATOMS: atom_id res chain seq x y z
N MET A 1 0.56 4.87 -8.37
CA MET A 1 -0.81 4.50 -7.97
C MET A 1 -1.73 5.37 -8.81
N PRO A 2 -2.86 4.87 -9.31
CA PRO A 2 -3.67 5.65 -10.26
C PRO A 2 -4.29 6.93 -9.67
N ALA A 3 -4.43 7.04 -8.34
CA ALA A 3 -4.88 8.24 -7.62
C ALA A 3 -4.47 8.18 -6.14
N GLY A 4 -4.34 9.33 -5.45
CA GLY A 4 -4.14 9.42 -4.00
C GLY A 4 -2.68 9.40 -3.51
N ASP A 5 -2.50 9.57 -2.20
CA ASP A 5 -1.20 9.59 -1.51
C ASP A 5 -0.88 8.22 -0.86
N ALA A 6 0.34 7.75 -1.07
CA ALA A 6 0.82 6.46 -0.59
C ALA A 6 0.95 6.38 0.93
N GLY A 7 1.14 7.51 1.62
CA GLY A 7 1.15 7.59 3.08
C GLY A 7 -0.24 7.39 3.66
N GLU A 8 -1.24 8.09 3.13
CA GLU A 8 -2.65 7.88 3.51
C GLU A 8 -3.10 6.44 3.25
N PHE A 9 -2.77 5.92 2.06
CA PHE A 9 -3.11 4.56 1.70
C PHE A 9 -2.43 3.53 2.63
N ALA A 10 -1.18 3.76 3.04
CA ALA A 10 -0.49 2.88 3.98
C ALA A 10 -1.21 2.77 5.33
N HIS A 11 -1.82 3.87 5.81
CA HIS A 11 -2.62 3.86 7.03
C HIS A 11 -3.89 3.01 6.88
N VAL A 12 -4.56 3.08 5.72
CA VAL A 12 -5.71 2.22 5.41
C VAL A 12 -5.28 0.76 5.30
N ALA A 13 -4.20 0.47 4.57
CA ALA A 13 -3.66 -0.87 4.39
C ALA A 13 -3.37 -1.59 5.73
N LEU A 14 -2.83 -0.86 6.72
CA LEU A 14 -2.59 -1.39 8.06
C LEU A 14 -3.89 -1.84 8.76
N ARG A 15 -5.01 -1.13 8.58
CA ARG A 15 -6.32 -1.54 9.12
C ARG A 15 -6.85 -2.82 8.49
N HIS A 16 -6.44 -3.12 7.26
CA HIS A 16 -6.73 -4.40 6.59
C HIS A 16 -5.70 -5.49 6.89
N GLY A 17 -4.74 -5.25 7.78
CA GLY A 17 -3.74 -6.23 8.21
C GLY A 17 -2.68 -6.53 7.17
N VAL A 18 -2.34 -5.55 6.31
CA VAL A 18 -1.20 -5.63 5.39
C VAL A 18 -0.35 -4.37 5.51
N ALA A 19 0.95 -4.55 5.70
CA ALA A 19 1.91 -3.44 5.75
C ALA A 19 2.48 -3.19 4.35
N VAL A 20 2.53 -1.92 3.96
CA VAL A 20 3.18 -1.44 2.73
C VAL A 20 4.07 -0.26 3.07
N LEU A 21 5.13 -0.06 2.29
CA LEU A 21 6.05 1.06 2.50
C LEU A 21 5.77 2.17 1.47
N PRO A 22 5.36 3.38 1.88
CA PRO A 22 5.24 4.52 0.99
C PRO A 22 6.55 4.84 0.27
N GLY A 23 6.45 5.14 -1.03
CA GLY A 23 7.59 5.37 -1.91
C GLY A 23 8.43 6.59 -1.51
N HIS A 24 7.79 7.63 -0.97
CA HIS A 24 8.48 8.83 -0.51
C HIS A 24 9.45 8.56 0.65
N LEU A 25 9.19 7.56 1.49
CA LEU A 25 10.11 7.14 2.54
C LEU A 25 11.38 6.46 2.00
N CYS A 26 11.34 5.98 0.74
CA CYS A 26 12.51 5.41 0.05
C CYS A 26 13.22 6.42 -0.87
N SER A 27 12.78 7.68 -0.90
CA SER A 27 13.32 8.70 -1.81
C SER A 27 14.10 9.75 -1.03
N ALA A 28 15.41 9.84 -1.28
CA ALA A 28 16.26 10.88 -0.68
C ALA A 28 15.83 12.32 -1.05
N ARG A 29 15.02 12.49 -2.09
CA ARG A 29 14.48 13.79 -2.54
C ARG A 29 12.98 13.96 -2.29
N GLY A 30 12.34 13.03 -1.57
CA GLY A 30 10.91 13.12 -1.22
C GLY A 30 9.94 12.95 -2.41
N GLY A 31 10.31 12.18 -3.44
CA GLY A 31 9.41 11.88 -4.56
C GLY A 31 8.55 10.63 -4.34
N HIS A 32 7.80 10.19 -5.36
CA HIS A 32 7.07 8.91 -5.34
C HIS A 32 5.96 8.82 -4.28
N HIS A 33 5.27 9.93 -4.02
CA HIS A 33 4.06 9.98 -3.21
C HIS A 33 2.94 9.08 -3.73
N ASP A 34 2.97 8.73 -5.02
CA ASP A 34 2.01 7.82 -5.63
C ASP A 34 2.53 6.37 -5.66
N ARG A 35 3.69 6.02 -5.11
CA ARG A 35 4.26 4.66 -5.24
C ARG A 35 4.34 3.95 -3.90
N LEU A 36 4.32 2.62 -3.98
CA LEU A 36 4.53 1.74 -2.83
C LEU A 36 5.66 0.77 -3.15
N ARG A 37 6.37 0.36 -2.10
CA ARG A 37 7.27 -0.79 -2.14
C ARG A 37 6.61 -1.98 -1.46
N LEU A 38 6.57 -3.10 -2.17
CA LEU A 38 6.05 -4.37 -1.71
C LEU A 38 7.20 -5.37 -1.53
N SER A 39 7.26 -5.99 -0.35
CA SER A 39 8.18 -7.10 -0.09
C SER A 39 7.51 -8.41 -0.51
N PHE A 40 8.18 -9.18 -1.38
CA PHE A 40 7.70 -10.48 -1.87
C PHE A 40 8.50 -11.67 -1.32
N ALA A 41 9.37 -11.44 -0.33
CA ALA A 41 10.24 -12.46 0.26
C ALA A 41 9.51 -13.45 1.21
N TYR A 42 8.20 -13.31 1.37
CA TYR A 42 7.41 -14.17 2.26
C TYR A 42 6.98 -15.46 1.54
N ASN A 43 6.55 -16.48 2.31
CA ASN A 43 6.05 -17.72 1.71
C ASN A 43 4.89 -17.45 0.73
N PRO A 44 4.72 -18.27 -0.33
CA PRO A 44 3.74 -18.00 -1.40
C PRO A 44 2.29 -17.87 -0.88
N THR A 45 1.93 -18.66 0.13
CA THR A 45 0.59 -18.65 0.75
C THR A 45 0.31 -17.30 1.44
N GLY A 46 1.28 -16.76 2.16
CA GLY A 46 1.18 -15.46 2.80
C GLY A 46 1.18 -14.31 1.80
N LEU A 47 1.87 -14.45 0.66
CA LEU A 47 1.82 -13.47 -0.42
C LEU A 47 0.40 -13.36 -0.99
N GLY A 48 -0.28 -14.48 -1.25
CA GLY A 48 -1.66 -14.48 -1.74
C GLY A 48 -2.65 -13.80 -0.77
N VAL A 49 -2.52 -14.09 0.53
CA VAL A 49 -3.31 -13.42 1.59
C VAL A 49 -3.01 -11.92 1.63
N GLY A 50 -1.73 -11.54 1.55
CA GLY A 50 -1.28 -10.15 1.54
C GLY A 50 -1.84 -9.35 0.37
N ILE A 51 -1.75 -9.90 -0.86
CA ILE A 51 -2.30 -9.27 -2.07
C ILE A 51 -3.83 -9.13 -1.97
N ARG A 52 -4.54 -10.14 -1.45
CA ARG A 52 -5.99 -10.04 -1.24
C ARG A 52 -6.36 -8.93 -0.27
N ARG A 53 -5.67 -8.82 0.86
CA ARG A 53 -5.87 -7.74 1.84
C ARG A 53 -5.56 -6.36 1.24
N LEU A 54 -4.49 -6.28 0.44
CA LEU A 54 -4.11 -5.05 -0.24
C LEU A 54 -5.17 -4.58 -1.24
N ALA A 55 -5.76 -5.50 -1.99
CA ALA A 55 -6.86 -5.20 -2.91
C ALA A 55 -8.11 -4.68 -2.17
N LEU A 56 -8.46 -5.27 -1.03
CA LEU A 56 -9.57 -4.79 -0.18
C LEU A 56 -9.30 -3.39 0.35
N ALA A 57 -8.09 -3.14 0.87
CA ALA A 57 -7.68 -1.82 1.33
C ALA A 57 -7.77 -0.77 0.22
N TRP A 58 -7.36 -1.12 -1.00
CA TRP A 58 -7.42 -0.21 -2.14
C TRP A 58 -8.85 0.15 -2.54
N ALA A 59 -9.73 -0.85 -2.56
CA ALA A 59 -11.15 -0.61 -2.82
C ALA A 59 -11.80 0.27 -1.74
N ASP A 60 -11.36 0.14 -0.48
CA ASP A 60 -11.85 0.98 0.61
C ASP A 60 -11.30 2.40 0.56
N TYR A 61 -10.00 2.56 0.33
CA TYR A 61 -9.37 3.87 0.15
C TYR A 61 -10.05 4.63 -0.99
N ARG A 62 -10.28 4.00 -2.15
CA ARG A 62 -10.95 4.66 -3.29
C ARG A 62 -12.41 5.05 -3.02
N ARG A 63 -13.08 4.42 -2.06
CA ARG A 63 -14.45 4.79 -1.68
C ARG A 63 -14.49 6.03 -0.79
N HIS A 64 -13.39 6.35 -0.11
CA HIS A 64 -13.29 7.46 0.86
C HIS A 64 -12.31 8.55 0.42
N ALA A 65 -11.50 8.31 -0.60
CA ALA A 65 -10.65 9.32 -1.21
C ALA A 65 -11.54 10.29 -2.01
N HIS A 66 -11.59 11.54 -1.53
CA HIS A 66 -12.30 12.65 -2.15
C HIS A 66 -11.46 13.32 -3.24
#